data_AF-A0A961ZZH1-F1
#
_entry.id   AF-A0A961ZZH1-F1
#
_cell.length_a   1.000
_cell.length_b   1.000
_cell.length_c   1.000
_cell.angle_alpha   90.00
_cell.angle_beta   90.00
_cell.angle_gamma   90.00
#
_symmetry.space_group_name_H-M   'P 1'
#
loop_
_entity.id
_entity.type
_entity.pdbx_description
1 polymer ?
#
loop_
_entity_poly.entity_id
_entity_poly.type
_entity_poly.pdbx_seq_one_letter_code
_entity_poly.pdbx_strand_id
1 'polypeptide(L)' 'MTDLEPKQLLHLVFGGELENLSEVKFRDLNKLDIVGIYPNYAEAHKAWKAAAHQTVDNAHMRYFIVHIHRLFEPDEPA' A
#
# COMPACT_ATOMS: atom_id res chain seq x y z
N MET A 1 -32.06 7.56 -10.75
CA MET A 1 -30.82 8.34 -10.67
C MET A 1 -29.92 7.57 -9.73
N THR A 2 -29.10 6.67 -10.26
CA THR A 2 -28.25 5.78 -9.48
C THR A 2 -27.16 6.64 -8.85
N ASP A 3 -27.26 6.79 -7.53
CA ASP A 3 -26.27 7.41 -6.68
C ASP A 3 -24.97 6.60 -6.81
N LEU A 4 -24.09 7.05 -7.70
CA LEU A 4 -22.72 6.54 -7.77
C LEU A 4 -21.98 7.17 -6.60
N GLU A 5 -22.29 6.76 -5.37
CA GLU A 5 -21.44 7.04 -4.23
C GLU A 5 -20.03 6.58 -4.64
N PRO A 6 -19.04 7.49 -4.75
CA PRO A 6 -17.70 7.10 -5.13
C PRO A 6 -17.23 6.10 -4.07
N LYS A 7 -17.22 4.82 -4.45
CA LYS A 7 -16.88 3.69 -3.58
C LYS A 7 -15.67 4.09 -2.77
N GLN A 8 -15.77 4.10 -1.44
CA GLN A 8 -14.66 4.52 -0.57
C GLN A 8 -13.51 3.51 -0.72
N LEU A 9 -12.64 3.76 -1.68
CA LEU A 9 -11.50 2.90 -1.95
C LEU A 9 -10.39 3.32 -1.00
N LEU A 10 -10.25 2.61 0.12
CA LEU A 10 -9.13 2.82 1.04
C LEU A 10 -7.84 2.28 0.41
N HIS A 11 -6.80 3.11 0.42
CA HIS A 11 -5.47 2.79 -0.10
C HIS A 11 -4.47 2.79 1.06
N LEU A 12 -3.88 1.64 1.37
CA LEU A 12 -2.80 1.54 2.35
C LEU A 12 -1.47 1.65 1.64
N VAL A 13 -0.61 2.54 2.15
CA VAL A 13 0.78 2.65 1.71
C VAL A 13 1.67 2.10 2.81
N PHE A 14 2.46 1.10 2.47
CA PHE A 14 3.46 0.52 3.36
C PHE A 14 4.70 0.14 2.57
N GLY A 15 5.83 0.00 3.25
CA GLY A 15 7.08 -0.43 2.66
C GLY A 15 7.91 -1.24 3.62
N GLY A 16 9.02 -1.76 3.13
CA GLY A 16 9.95 -2.53 3.93
C GLY A 16 11.16 -2.93 3.12
N GLU A 17 12.15 -3.46 3.83
CA GLU A 17 13.35 -4.02 3.23
C GLU A 17 13.02 -5.38 2.60
N LEU A 18 13.27 -5.52 1.30
CA LEU A 18 13.14 -6.78 0.59
C LEU A 18 14.39 -7.65 0.80
N GLU A 19 14.19 -8.96 0.93
CA GLU A 19 15.28 -9.94 0.98
C GLU A 19 16.00 -10.03 -0.37
N ASN A 20 15.25 -9.92 -1.47
CA ASN A 20 15.75 -9.96 -2.84
C ASN A 20 15.01 -8.95 -3.71
N LEU A 21 15.68 -8.37 -4.70
CA LEU A 21 15.09 -7.42 -5.66
C LEU A 21 14.13 -8.09 -6.65
N SER A 22 14.21 -9.41 -6.81
CA SER A 22 13.41 -10.19 -7.77
C SER A 22 12.07 -10.65 -7.21
N GLU A 23 11.93 -10.74 -5.90
CA GLU A 23 10.72 -11.25 -5.23
C GLU A 23 10.21 -10.25 -4.21
N VAL A 24 8.90 -10.14 -4.08
CA VAL A 24 8.26 -9.30 -3.06
C VAL A 24 8.24 -10.05 -1.72
N LYS A 25 9.44 -10.36 -1.22
CA LYS A 25 9.63 -11.01 0.08
C LYS A 25 10.32 -10.03 1.01
N PHE A 26 9.59 -9.56 2.01
CA PHE A 26 10.16 -8.69 3.03
C PHE A 26 11.12 -9.50 3.90
N ARG A 27 12.31 -8.93 4.14
CA ARG A 27 13.33 -9.51 4.99
C ARG A 27 12.89 -9.59 6.45
N ASP A 28 12.16 -8.57 6.90
CA ASP A 28 11.68 -8.48 8.27
C ASP A 28 10.28 -7.84 8.30
N LEU A 29 9.29 -8.64 8.70
CA LEU A 29 7.89 -8.20 8.78
C LEU A 29 7.64 -7.26 9.97
N ASN A 30 8.49 -7.29 11.00
CA ASN A 30 8.34 -6.38 12.15
C ASN A 30 8.91 -4.99 11.85
N LYS A 31 9.75 -4.86 10.82
CA LYS A 31 10.32 -3.59 10.37
C LYS A 31 9.59 -3.00 9.16
N LEU A 32 8.35 -3.43 8.93
CA LEU A 32 7.50 -2.81 7.92
C LEU A 32 7.21 -1.37 8.32
N ASP A 33 7.46 -0.47 7.38
CA ASP A 33 7.20 0.95 7.51
C ASP A 33 5.79 1.24 6.97
N ILE A 34 4.87 1.61 7.86
CA ILE A 34 3.50 1.95 7.48
C ILE A 34 3.41 3.46 7.33
N VAL A 35 3.27 3.93 6.09
CA VAL A 35 3.19 5.36 5.78
C VAL A 35 1.82 5.93 6.15
N GLY A 36 0.75 5.19 5.85
CA GLY A 36 -0.62 5.58 6.21
C GLY A 36 -1.70 5.00 5.30
N ILE A 37 -2.95 5.34 5.64
CA ILE A 37 -4.15 4.95 4.87
C ILE A 37 -4.75 6.22 4.28
N TYR A 38 -5.07 6.18 2.98
CA TYR A 38 -5.54 7.32 2.21
C TYR A 38 -6.89 7.04 1.54
N PRO A 39 -7.75 8.07 1.37
CA PRO A 39 -9.10 7.92 0.82
C PRO A 39 -9.13 7.82 -0.71
N ASN A 40 -8.02 8.08 -1.40
CA ASN A 40 -7.92 8.03 -2.85
C ASN A 40 -6.51 7.64 -3.32
N TYR A 41 -6.42 7.15 -4.57
CA TYR A 41 -5.16 6.72 -5.17
C TYR A 41 -4.15 7.88 -5.33
N ALA A 42 -4.62 9.09 -5.65
CA ALA A 42 -3.73 10.23 -5.89
C ALA A 42 -2.95 10.63 -4.63
N GLU A 43 -3.61 10.65 -3.48
CA GLU A 43 -2.97 10.91 -2.19
C GLU A 43 -2.07 9.76 -1.75
N ALA A 44 -2.51 8.51 -1.93
CA ALA A 44 -1.68 7.34 -1.68
C ALA A 44 -0.40 7.34 -2.52
N HIS A 45 -0.52 7.67 -3.81
CA HIS A 45 0.62 7.75 -4.73
C HIS A 45 1.58 8.89 -4.36
N LYS A 46 1.05 10.04 -3.91
CA LYS A 46 1.87 11.14 -3.40
C LYS A 46 2.67 10.72 -2.16
N ALA A 47 2.02 10.03 -1.22
CA ALA A 47 2.67 9.53 -0.01
C ALA A 47 3.72 8.45 -0.32
N TRP A 48 3.37 7.48 -1.18
CA TRP A 48 4.29 6.47 -1.68
C TRP A 48 5.52 7.08 -2.35
N LYS A 49 5.33 8.06 -3.22
CA LYS A 49 6.43 8.73 -3.92
C LYS A 49 7.35 9.46 -2.93
N ALA A 50 6.77 10.14 -1.94
CA ALA A 50 7.54 10.81 -0.90
C ALA A 50 8.38 9.80 -0.09
N ALA A 51 7.76 8.72 0.39
CA ALA A 51 8.44 7.69 1.16
C ALA A 51 9.54 6.97 0.35
N ALA A 52 9.24 6.60 -0.90
CA ALA A 52 10.21 5.98 -1.80
C ALA A 52 11.39 6.90 -2.15
N HIS A 53 11.16 8.22 -2.27
CA HIS A 53 12.23 9.20 -2.47
C HIS A 53 13.11 9.35 -1.23
N GLN A 54 12.55 9.25 -0.02
CA GLN A 54 13.33 9.34 1.22
C GLN A 54 14.25 8.12 1.43
N THR A 55 13.89 6.97 0.86
CA THR A 55 14.66 5.73 1.03
C THR A 55 15.50 5.37 -0.19
N VAL A 56 15.82 6.34 -1.05
CA VAL A 56 16.59 6.13 -2.28
C VAL A 56 17.97 5.52 -2.03
N ASP A 57 18.57 5.84 -0.88
CA ASP A 57 19.88 5.32 -0.45
C ASP A 57 19.82 3.84 -0.02
N ASN A 58 18.62 3.29 0.25
CA ASN A 58 18.45 1.90 0.63
C ASN A 58 17.85 1.10 -0.54
N ALA A 59 18.72 0.46 -1.33
CA ALA A 59 18.34 -0.27 -2.55
C ALA A 59 17.30 -1.38 -2.34
N HIS A 60 17.23 -1.94 -1.14
CA HIS A 60 16.28 -3.00 -0.79
C HIS A 60 14.95 -2.44 -0.25
N MET A 61 14.88 -1.16 0.09
CA MET A 61 13.66 -0.56 0.63
C MET A 61 12.66 -0.31 -0.50
N ARG A 62 11.50 -0.96 -0.41
CA ARG A 62 10.45 -0.84 -1.43
C ARG A 62 9.12 -0.54 -0.77
N TYR A 63 8.42 0.46 -1.31
CA TYR A 63 7.08 0.83 -0.91
C TYR A 63 6.04 0.30 -1.91
N PHE A 64 4.87 -0.04 -1.40
CA PHE A 64 3.74 -0.59 -2.13
C PHE A 64 2.47 0.17 -1.76
N ILE A 65 1.55 0.26 -2.71
CA ILE A 65 0.20 0.79 -2.51
C ILE A 65 -0.75 -0.39 -2.66
N VAL A 66 -1.50 -0.69 -1.60
CA VAL A 66 -2.48 -1.78 -1.59
C VAL A 66 -3.89 -1.23 -1.46
N HIS A 67 -4.75 -1.77 -2.30
CA HIS A 67 -6.18 -1.49 -2.33
C HIS A 67 -6.91 -2.37 -1.30
N ILE A 68 -7.19 -1.84 -0.11
CA ILE A 68 -7.85 -2.61 0.97
C ILE A 68 -9.35 -2.83 0.69
N HIS A 69 -9.95 -2.04 -0.20
CA HIS A 69 -11.37 -2.11 -0.53
C HIS A 69 -11.88 -3.46 -1.07
N ARG A 70 -10.98 -4.39 -1.41
CA ARG A 70 -11.32 -5.74 -1.90
C ARG A 70 -11.27 -6.81 -0.80
N LEU A 71 -10.81 -6.46 0.41
CA LEU A 71 -10.67 -7.35 1.57
C LEU A 71 -11.80 -7.17 2.61
N PHE A 72 -12.71 -6.21 2.40
CA PHE A 72 -13.79 -5.88 3.33
C PHE A 72 -15.12 -6.60 3.05
N GLU A 73 -15.15 -7.48 2.06
CA GLU A 73 -16.25 -8.44 1.90
C GLU A 73 -15.83 -9.71 2.66
N PRO A 74 -16.23 -9.89 3.94
CA PRO A 74 -16.19 -11.21 4.55
C PRO A 74 -17.13 -12.08 3.71
N ASP A 75 -16.58 -13.15 3.14
CA ASP A 75 -17.27 -14.38 2.75
C ASP A 75 -18.80 -14.27 2.83
N GLU A 76 -19.44 -13.85 1.75
CA GLU A 76 -20.84 -14.24 1.54
C GLU A 76 -20.74 -15.65 0.95
N PRO A 77 -21.00 -16.71 1.75
CA PRO A 77 -20.90 -18.06 1.25
C PRO A 77 -21.94 -18.23 0.15
N ALA A 78 -21.48 -18.64 -1.04
CA ALA A 78 -22.35 -19.16 -2.08
C ALA A 78 -22.88 -20.55 -1.69
#